data_AF-A0A939XHB2-F1
#
_entry.id   AF-A0A939XHB2-F1
#
_cell.length_a   1.000
_cell.length_b   1.000
_cell.length_c   1.000
_cell.angle_alpha   90.00
_cell.angle_beta   90.00
_cell.angle_gamma   90.00
#
_symmetry.space_group_name_H-M   'P 1'
#
loop_
_entity.id
_entity.type
_entity.pdbx_description
1 polymer ?
#
loop_
_entity_poly.entity_id
_entity_poly.type
_entity_poly.pdbx_seq_one_letter_code
_entity_poly.pdbx_strand_id
1 'polypeptide(L)'
;MAALEVEGKLVQLLEKRSGVSANGTNWTSQDFVIEIPGQYVSNAVFNVYGDRVQLDQFQIGEYIKVSFDIRGREYQGKWYNTLNAWKVERPNAAAPQQQAAAPQAAPQQAAPVPPTGPAEQPQQGGDDLPF
;
A
#
# COMPACT_ATOMS: atom_id res chain seq x y z
N MET A 1 14.09 -12.63 -18.19
CA MET A 1 12.72 -12.47 -18.70
C MET A 1 12.23 -11.10 -18.30
N ALA A 2 11.59 -10.36 -19.22
CA ALA A 2 10.94 -9.10 -18.86
C ALA A 2 9.75 -9.41 -17.94
N ALA A 3 9.72 -8.82 -16.75
CA ALA A 3 8.56 -8.84 -15.88
C ALA A 3 7.48 -7.93 -16.49
N LEU A 4 6.25 -8.42 -16.62
CA LEU A 4 5.12 -7.57 -16.97
C LEU A 4 4.55 -6.98 -15.68
N GLU A 5 4.30 -5.68 -15.69
CA GLU A 5 3.75 -4.96 -14.54
C GLU A 5 2.59 -4.10 -14.98
N VAL A 6 1.59 -3.97 -14.11
CA VAL A 6 0.46 -3.08 -14.30
C VAL A 6 0.03 -2.48 -12.96
N GLU A 7 -0.43 -1.24 -12.98
CA GLU A 7 -0.99 -0.58 -11.83
C GLU A 7 -2.49 -0.32 -12.05
N GLY A 8 -3.27 -0.48 -10.99
CA GLY A 8 -4.71 -0.29 -11.05
C GLY A 8 -5.37 -0.38 -9.68
N LYS A 9 -6.66 -0.09 -9.65
CA LYS A 9 -7.48 -0.13 -8.45
C LYS A 9 -8.02 -1.55 -8.24
N LEU A 10 -7.79 -2.16 -7.08
CA LEU A 10 -8.40 -3.44 -6.71
C LEU A 10 -9.92 -3.24 -6.58
N VAL A 11 -10.73 -3.89 -7.41
CA VAL A 11 -12.19 -3.73 -7.39
C VAL A 11 -12.92 -4.96 -6.87
N GLN A 12 -12.32 -6.14 -6.97
CA GLN A 12 -12.95 -7.37 -6.48
C GLN A 12 -11.93 -8.43 -6.11
N LEU A 13 -12.19 -9.12 -5.00
CA LEU A 13 -11.54 -10.38 -4.62
C LEU A 13 -12.55 -11.50 -4.84
N LEU A 14 -12.21 -12.50 -5.63
CA LEU A 14 -13.05 -13.68 -5.83
C LEU A 14 -12.75 -14.71 -4.74
N GLU A 15 -13.62 -15.73 -4.66
CA GLU A 15 -13.49 -16.82 -3.70
C GLU A 15 -12.17 -17.57 -3.88
N LYS A 16 -11.50 -17.86 -2.76
CA LYS A 16 -10.33 -18.74 -2.74
C LYS A 16 -10.78 -20.15 -3.07
N ARG A 17 -10.16 -20.74 -4.08
CA ARG A 17 -10.26 -22.15 -4.43
C ARG A 17 -9.08 -22.90 -3.83
N SER A 18 -9.31 -24.12 -3.39
CA SER A 18 -8.25 -25.00 -2.92
C SER A 18 -8.54 -26.44 -3.29
N GLY A 19 -7.50 -27.27 -3.28
CA GLY A 19 -7.64 -28.69 -3.56
C GLY A 19 -6.33 -29.44 -3.36
N VAL A 20 -6.35 -30.72 -3.70
CA VAL A 20 -5.17 -31.58 -3.73
C VAL A 20 -4.89 -31.92 -5.19
N SER A 21 -3.66 -31.67 -5.64
CA SER A 21 -3.23 -32.01 -6.99
C SER A 21 -3.15 -33.54 -7.17
N ALA A 22 -3.07 -34.00 -8.41
CA ALA A 22 -2.90 -35.43 -8.72
C ALA A 22 -1.67 -36.06 -8.04
N ASN A 23 -0.67 -35.25 -7.67
CA ASN A 23 0.55 -35.68 -7.00
C ASN A 23 0.48 -35.59 -5.46
N GLY A 24 -0.70 -35.32 -4.90
CA GLY A 24 -0.90 -35.22 -3.45
C GLY A 24 -0.49 -33.86 -2.84
N THR A 25 -0.01 -32.90 -3.62
CA THR A 25 0.32 -31.56 -3.12
C THR A 25 -0.92 -30.69 -3.04
N ASN A 26 -1.17 -30.08 -1.87
CA ASN A 26 -2.22 -29.09 -1.70
C ASN A 26 -1.94 -27.84 -2.55
N TRP A 27 -2.99 -27.29 -3.13
CA TRP A 27 -2.92 -26.03 -3.86
C TRP A 27 -4.03 -25.10 -3.41
N THR A 28 -3.74 -23.80 -3.46
CA THR A 28 -4.69 -22.72 -3.28
C THR A 28 -4.64 -21.83 -4.53
N SER A 29 -5.73 -21.20 -4.88
CA SER A 29 -5.76 -20.26 -6.00
C SER A 29 -6.88 -19.26 -5.81
N GLN A 30 -6.58 -17.98 -6.05
CA GLN A 30 -7.55 -16.90 -5.88
C GLN A 30 -7.47 -15.95 -7.07
N ASP A 31 -8.64 -15.63 -7.61
CA ASP A 31 -8.77 -14.62 -8.67
C ASP A 31 -9.08 -13.26 -8.04
N PHE A 32 -8.57 -12.19 -8.64
CA PHE A 32 -8.91 -10.83 -8.26
C PHE A 32 -8.98 -9.93 -9.51
N VAL A 33 -9.72 -8.84 -9.39
CA VAL A 33 -9.97 -7.91 -10.50
C VAL A 33 -9.39 -6.56 -10.13
N ILE A 34 -8.60 -6.00 -11.05
CA ILE A 34 -8.20 -4.60 -10.98
C ILE A 34 -8.82 -3.81 -12.12
N GLU A 35 -9.16 -2.57 -11.83
CA GLU A 35 -9.54 -1.56 -12.80
C GLU A 35 -8.28 -0.76 -13.18
N ILE A 36 -7.93 -0.78 -14.46
CA ILE A 36 -6.75 -0.09 -15.01
C ILE A 36 -7.23 1.26 -15.55
N PRO A 37 -6.74 2.39 -15.01
CA PRO A 37 -7.10 3.71 -15.50
C PRO A 37 -6.46 3.98 -16.87
N GLY A 38 -7.15 4.78 -17.69
CA GLY A 38 -6.69 5.19 -19.00
C GLY A 38 -7.79 5.90 -19.76
N GLN A 39 -7.56 6.20 -21.05
CA GLN A 39 -8.61 6.74 -21.92
C GLN A 39 -9.82 5.80 -22.01
N TYR A 40 -9.59 4.50 -21.92
CA TYR A 40 -10.62 3.47 -21.83
C TYR A 40 -10.37 2.59 -20.63
N VAL A 41 -11.10 2.87 -19.55
CA VAL A 41 -11.02 2.10 -18.32
C VAL A 41 -11.32 0.63 -18.62
N SER A 42 -10.41 -0.24 -18.22
CA SER A 42 -10.48 -1.67 -18.52
C SER A 42 -10.30 -2.47 -17.24
N ASN A 43 -11.10 -3.53 -17.08
CA ASN A 43 -10.94 -4.46 -15.98
C ASN A 43 -10.07 -5.65 -16.41
N ALA A 44 -9.09 -5.99 -15.60
CA ALA A 44 -8.22 -7.14 -15.80
C ALA A 44 -8.34 -8.12 -14.63
N VAL A 45 -8.48 -9.40 -14.95
CA VAL A 45 -8.58 -10.49 -13.97
C VAL A 45 -7.23 -11.17 -13.84
N PHE A 46 -6.71 -11.21 -12.62
CA PHE A 46 -5.45 -11.83 -12.27
C PHE A 46 -5.68 -13.05 -11.40
N ASN A 47 -4.83 -14.05 -11.56
CA ASN A 47 -4.83 -15.27 -10.76
C ASN A 47 -3.58 -15.29 -9.88
N VAL A 48 -3.79 -15.55 -8.58
CA VAL A 48 -2.76 -15.97 -7.64
C VAL A 48 -2.89 -17.48 -7.43
N TYR A 49 -1.76 -18.16 -7.29
CA TYR A 49 -1.67 -19.61 -7.09
C TYR A 49 -0.70 -19.90 -5.96
N GLY A 50 -1.10 -20.73 -5.01
CA GLY A 50 -0.40 -20.89 -3.74
C GLY A 50 -0.48 -19.64 -2.87
N ASP A 51 0.31 -19.63 -1.81
CA ASP A 51 0.26 -18.58 -0.78
C ASP A 51 1.31 -17.47 -1.00
N ARG A 52 1.82 -17.37 -2.23
CA ARG A 52 2.88 -16.40 -2.63
C ARG A 52 2.44 -14.94 -2.53
N VAL A 53 1.15 -14.66 -2.66
CA VAL A 53 0.58 -13.32 -2.50
C VAL A 53 -0.60 -13.42 -1.55
N GLN A 54 -0.51 -12.72 -0.43
CA GLN A 54 -1.59 -12.62 0.54
C GLN A 54 -2.48 -11.44 0.16
N LEU A 55 -3.54 -11.70 -0.61
CA LEU A 55 -4.45 -10.67 -1.09
C LEU A 55 -5.26 -10.01 0.04
N ASP A 56 -5.42 -10.69 1.18
CA ASP A 56 -6.20 -10.21 2.33
C ASP A 56 -5.58 -8.95 3.00
N GLN A 57 -4.32 -8.62 2.68
CA GLN A 57 -3.66 -7.41 3.17
C GLN A 57 -4.06 -6.13 2.39
N PHE A 58 -4.75 -6.29 1.26
CA PHE A 58 -5.20 -5.20 0.40
C PHE A 58 -6.71 -5.03 0.52
N GLN A 59 -7.16 -3.77 0.43
CA GLN A 59 -8.58 -3.44 0.53
C GLN A 59 -9.19 -3.19 -0.85
N ILE A 60 -10.48 -3.53 -1.02
CA ILE A 60 -11.21 -3.11 -2.20
C ILE A 60 -11.22 -1.59 -2.27
N GLY A 61 -10.86 -1.07 -3.43
CA GLY A 61 -10.69 0.36 -3.71
C GLY A 61 -9.24 0.83 -3.62
N GLU A 62 -8.33 0.00 -3.15
CA GLU A 62 -6.90 0.32 -3.02
C GLU A 62 -6.18 0.28 -4.37
N TYR A 63 -5.23 1.18 -4.59
CA TYR A 63 -4.40 1.19 -5.79
C TYR A 63 -3.17 0.29 -5.58
N ILE A 64 -2.97 -0.68 -6.46
CA ILE A 64 -1.94 -1.71 -6.36
C ILE A 64 -1.16 -1.83 -7.66
N LYS A 65 0.12 -2.20 -7.56
CA LYS A 65 0.97 -2.65 -8.64
C LYS A 65 1.03 -4.17 -8.63
N VAL A 66 0.77 -4.78 -9.78
CA VAL A 66 0.76 -6.23 -9.98
C VAL A 66 1.88 -6.59 -10.95
N SER A 67 2.82 -7.43 -10.51
CA SER A 67 3.81 -8.04 -11.39
C SER A 67 3.36 -9.47 -11.73
N PHE A 68 3.30 -9.78 -13.03
CA PHE A 68 2.67 -11.00 -13.53
C PHE A 68 3.38 -11.61 -14.73
N ASP A 69 3.00 -12.84 -15.06
CA ASP A 69 3.32 -13.53 -16.31
C ASP A 69 2.03 -13.89 -17.07
N ILE A 70 2.12 -14.02 -18.39
CA ILE A 70 1.01 -14.45 -19.23
C ILE A 70 1.22 -15.91 -19.60
N ARG A 71 0.25 -16.77 -19.27
CA ARG A 71 0.25 -18.17 -19.67
C ARG A 71 -0.91 -18.47 -20.60
N GLY A 72 -0.60 -18.93 -21.81
CA GLY A 72 -1.58 -19.52 -22.70
C GLY A 72 -1.82 -20.98 -22.35
N ARG A 73 -3.08 -21.38 -22.23
CA ARG A 73 -3.50 -22.77 -22.20
C ARG A 73 -4.45 -23.04 -23.36
N GLU A 74 -4.20 -24.13 -24.07
CA GLU A 74 -5.14 -24.64 -25.07
C GLU A 74 -6.11 -25.59 -24.37
N TYR A 75 -7.40 -25.41 -24.62
CA TYR A 75 -8.45 -26.30 -24.17
C TYR A 75 -9.47 -26.49 -25.29
N GLN A 76 -9.57 -27.72 -25.80
CA GLN A 76 -10.50 -28.08 -26.88
C GLN A 76 -10.37 -27.19 -28.12
N GLY A 77 -9.13 -26.92 -28.58
CA GLY A 77 -8.87 -26.08 -29.75
C GLY A 77 -9.04 -24.57 -29.51
N LYS A 78 -9.41 -24.14 -28.31
CA LYS A 78 -9.51 -22.73 -27.92
C LYS A 78 -8.37 -22.36 -26.99
N TRP A 79 -7.80 -21.18 -27.21
CA TRP A 79 -6.71 -20.65 -26.39
C TRP A 79 -7.25 -19.68 -25.34
N TYR A 80 -6.79 -19.85 -24.11
CA TYR A 80 -7.13 -19.00 -22.98
C TYR A 80 -5.85 -18.49 -22.34
N ASN A 81 -5.80 -17.19 -22.08
CA ASN A 81 -4.71 -16.60 -21.32
C ASN A 81 -5.08 -16.53 -19.84
N THR A 82 -4.10 -16.83 -18.99
CA THR A 82 -4.15 -16.59 -17.56
C THR A 82 -3.09 -15.56 -17.22
N LEU A 83 -3.50 -14.47 -16.56
CA LEU A 83 -2.58 -13.47 -16.02
C LEU A 83 -2.18 -13.92 -14.61
N ASN A 84 -0.99 -14.51 -14.51
CA ASN A 84 -0.51 -15.13 -13.29
C ASN A 84 0.27 -14.11 -12.45
N ALA A 85 -0.36 -13.56 -11.42
CA ALA A 85 0.25 -12.58 -10.53
C ALA A 85 1.18 -13.26 -9.53
N TRP A 86 2.46 -12.89 -9.56
CA TRP A 86 3.48 -13.44 -8.64
C TRP A 86 3.94 -12.42 -7.60
N LYS A 87 3.65 -11.13 -7.80
CA LYS A 87 3.86 -10.07 -6.81
C LYS A 87 2.77 -9.04 -6.89
N VAL A 88 2.31 -8.56 -5.74
CA VAL A 88 1.38 -7.44 -5.61
C VAL A 88 1.91 -6.52 -4.52
N GLU A 89 1.97 -5.22 -4.81
CA GLU A 89 2.55 -4.22 -3.91
C GLU A 89 1.82 -2.88 -4.03
N ARG A 90 1.89 -2.05 -2.99
CA ARG A 90 1.39 -0.68 -3.08
C ARG A 90 2.39 0.15 -3.88
N PRO A 91 1.97 0.88 -4.93
CA PRO A 91 2.85 1.87 -5.56
C PRO A 91 3.19 2.91 -4.48
N ASN A 92 4.49 3.12 -4.25
CA ASN A 92 5.07 3.89 -3.14
C ASN A 92 5.07 3.27 -1.73
N ALA A 93 4.97 1.94 -1.57
CA ALA A 93 5.48 1.34 -0.33
C ALA A 93 7.01 1.53 -0.28
N ALA A 94 7.45 2.67 0.26
CA ALA A 94 8.81 2.84 0.74
C ALA A 94 9.15 1.63 1.62
N ALA A 95 10.32 1.03 1.40
CA ALA A 95 10.87 0.03 2.30
C ALA A 95 10.75 0.55 3.74
N PRO A 96 10.40 -0.29 4.73
CA PRO A 96 10.18 0.16 6.10
C PRO A 96 11.42 0.93 6.56
N GLN A 97 11.30 2.26 6.65
CA GLN A 97 12.31 3.08 7.28
C GLN A 97 12.34 2.63 8.73
N GLN A 98 13.40 1.92 9.11
CA GLN A 98 13.73 1.70 10.51
C GLN A 98 13.63 3.05 11.22
N GLN A 99 12.70 3.12 12.16
CA GLN A 99 12.49 4.26 13.02
C GLN A 99 13.81 4.48 13.78
N ALA A 100 14.62 5.41 13.29
CA ALA A 100 15.79 5.86 14.02
C ALA A 100 15.27 6.47 15.33
N ALA A 101 15.61 5.83 16.45
CA ALA A 101 15.26 6.30 17.77
C ALA A 101 15.68 7.77 17.92
N ALA A 102 14.72 8.65 18.18
CA ALA A 102 14.99 10.04 18.50
C ALA A 102 15.83 10.11 19.78
N PRO A 103 16.90 10.93 19.85
CA PRO A 103 17.64 11.13 21.09
C PRO A 103 16.73 11.77 22.13
N GLN A 104 16.54 11.10 23.28
CA GLN A 104 15.87 11.67 24.44
C GLN A 104 16.62 12.92 24.93
N ALA A 105 15.95 14.07 24.88
CA ALA A 105 16.41 15.28 25.55
C ALA A 105 16.31 15.09 27.08
N ALA A 106 17.42 15.34 27.78
CA ALA A 106 17.51 15.26 29.23
C ALA A 106 16.70 16.39 29.91
N PRO A 107 16.07 16.14 31.07
CA PRO A 107 15.31 17.15 31.79
C PRO A 107 16.24 18.18 32.45
N GLN A 108 16.08 19.46 32.08
CA GLN A 108 16.72 20.59 32.76
C GLN A 108 16.04 20.86 34.10
N GLN A 109 16.83 20.80 35.17
CA GLN A 109 16.44 21.14 36.54
C GLN A 109 16.08 22.63 36.64
N ALA A 110 14.91 22.91 37.21
CA ALA A 110 14.45 24.26 37.51
C ALA A 110 15.27 24.87 38.66
N ALA A 111 15.81 26.07 38.44
CA ALA A 111 16.38 26.90 39.50
C ALA A 111 15.26 27.71 40.21
N PRO A 112 15.34 27.93 41.53
CA PRO A 112 14.32 28.64 42.28
C PRO A 112 14.41 30.16 42.09
N VAL A 113 13.26 30.81 41.89
CA VAL A 113 13.10 32.26 41.84
C VAL A 113 12.83 32.83 43.25
N PRO A 114 13.55 33.88 43.69
CA PRO A 114 13.20 34.64 44.90
C PRO A 114 12.10 35.68 44.62
N PRO A 115 11.30 36.10 45.63
CA PRO A 115 10.15 36.98 45.43
C PRO A 115 10.50 38.46 45.71
N THR A 116 10.08 39.38 44.84
CA THR A 116 10.06 40.82 45.17
C THR A 116 9.00 41.59 44.37
N GLY A 117 8.01 42.13 45.10
CA GLY A 117 7.47 43.49 44.90
C GLY A 117 6.31 43.72 43.90
N PRO A 118 5.24 44.45 44.27
CA PRO A 118 4.17 44.89 43.37
C PRO A 118 4.29 46.36 42.95
N ALA A 119 4.16 46.65 41.65
CA ALA A 119 3.87 47.96 40.99
C ALA A 119 4.35 47.87 39.51
N GLU A 120 3.80 48.47 38.46
CA GLU A 120 2.72 49.42 38.20
C GLU A 120 2.52 49.45 36.65
N GLN A 121 1.27 49.69 36.21
CA GLN A 121 0.80 50.33 34.96
C GLN A 121 1.25 49.86 33.55
N PRO A 122 0.30 49.61 32.62
CA PRO A 122 0.56 49.63 31.17
C PRO A 122 0.26 51.03 30.58
N GLN A 123 1.28 51.66 29.99
CA GLN A 123 1.11 52.91 29.24
C GLN A 123 1.49 52.74 27.76
N GLN A 124 0.43 52.80 26.94
CA GLN A 124 0.26 53.53 25.67
C GLN A 124 1.40 53.72 24.67
N GLY A 125 1.00 53.67 23.40
CA GLY A 125 1.67 54.28 22.25
C GLY A 125 2.35 53.21 21.41
N GLY A 126 1.81 52.79 20.27
CA GLY A 126 1.31 53.64 19.20
C GLY A 126 2.27 53.47 18.02
N ASP A 127 1.68 53.19 16.85
CA ASP A 127 2.23 53.46 15.51
C ASP A 127 3.43 52.61 15.05
N ASP A 128 3.56 52.18 13.79
CA ASP A 128 2.79 52.29 12.55
C ASP A 128 3.61 51.47 11.53
N LEU A 129 2.97 50.67 10.66
CA LEU A 129 3.67 49.90 9.61
C LEU A 129 2.95 50.12 8.27
N PRO A 130 3.64 50.69 7.26
CA PRO A 130 3.04 51.06 6.00
C PRO A 130 2.84 49.86 5.05
N PHE A 131 1.90 50.07 4.12
CA PHE A 131 1.42 49.18 3.07
C PHE A 131 2.49 48.67 2.10
#